data_AF-A0A379GGT4-F1
#
_entry.id   AF-A0A379GGT4-F1
#
_cell.length_a   1.000
_cell.length_b   1.000
_cell.length_c   1.000
_cell.angle_alpha   90.00
_cell.angle_beta   90.00
_cell.angle_gamma   90.00
#
_symmetry.space_group_name_H-M   'P 1'
#
loop_
_entity.id
_entity.type
_entity.pdbx_description
1 polymer ?
#
loop_
_entity_poly.entity_id
_entity_poly.type
_entity_poly.pdbx_seq_one_letter_code
_entity_poly.pdbx_strand_id
1 'polypeptide(L)'
;MFLIEEAKRPGEYMTAFEDEHGTYIMNSKDLRAIEHVEQLTKMGVHSLKIEGRTKSFYYCARTAQMYRRAIDDAVAGKPFDPTLLTTLEGLAHRGYTEGFLRRHTMMPTKPMNTAILYQIHNNL
;
A
#
# COMPACT_ATOMS: atom_id res chain seq x y z
N MET A 1 6.50 11.10 -19.53
CA MET A 1 5.58 10.81 -18.40
C MET A 1 4.30 10.30 -18.98
N PHE A 2 3.91 9.07 -18.64
CA PHE A 2 2.71 8.40 -19.13
C PHE A 2 1.76 8.13 -17.97
N LEU A 3 0.46 7.98 -18.26
CA LEU A 3 -0.54 7.52 -17.31
C LEU A 3 -0.92 6.10 -17.69
N ILE A 4 -0.78 5.17 -16.75
CA ILE A 4 -1.14 3.77 -16.93
C ILE A 4 -2.39 3.51 -16.09
N GLU A 5 -3.38 2.89 -16.74
CA GLU A 5 -4.57 2.37 -16.09
C GLU A 5 -4.45 0.85 -16.01
N GLU A 6 -4.65 0.28 -14.82
CA GLU A 6 -4.66 -1.17 -14.66
C GLU A 6 -6.03 -1.73 -15.07
N ALA A 7 -6.07 -2.76 -15.91
CA ALA A 7 -7.32 -3.36 -16.40
C ALA A 7 -8.30 -3.82 -15.30
N LYS A 8 -7.78 -4.09 -14.09
CA LYS A 8 -8.58 -4.50 -12.91
C LYS A 8 -9.04 -3.33 -12.04
N ARG A 9 -8.57 -2.10 -12.30
CA ARG A 9 -8.86 -0.89 -11.52
C ARG A 9 -9.20 0.28 -12.47
N PRO A 10 -10.30 0.15 -13.24
CA PRO A 10 -10.69 1.17 -14.20
C PRO A 10 -10.97 2.50 -13.49
N GLY A 11 -10.48 3.59 -14.05
CA GLY A 11 -10.54 4.95 -13.51
C GLY A 11 -9.37 5.33 -12.58
N GLU A 12 -8.50 4.39 -12.19
CA GLU A 12 -7.29 4.69 -11.41
C GLU A 12 -6.06 4.80 -12.31
N TYR A 13 -5.63 6.04 -12.54
CA TYR A 13 -4.43 6.32 -13.34
C TYR A 13 -3.18 6.44 -12.46
N MET A 14 -2.13 5.72 -12.82
CA MET A 14 -0.82 5.74 -12.18
C MET A 14 0.21 6.41 -13.08
N THR A 15 1.04 7.28 -12.51
CA THR A 15 2.13 7.90 -13.27
C THR A 15 3.25 6.90 -13.49
N ALA A 16 3.63 6.73 -14.75
CA ALA A 16 4.76 5.92 -15.16
C ALA A 16 5.84 6.78 -15.83
N PHE A 17 7.09 6.45 -15.52
CA PHE A 17 8.29 7.01 -16.13
C PHE A 17 9.01 5.91 -16.87
N GLU A 18 9.54 6.21 -18.05
CA GLU A 18 10.32 5.27 -18.85
C GLU A 18 11.64 5.94 -19.18
N ASP A 19 12.74 5.22 -18.94
CA ASP A 19 14.08 5.59 -19.34
C ASP A 19 14.81 4.38 -19.95
N GLU A 20 16.11 4.52 -20.24
CA GLU A 20 16.96 3.48 -20.83
C GLU A 20 17.03 2.18 -20.01
N HIS A 21 16.62 2.22 -18.73
CA HIS A 21 16.63 1.10 -17.80
C HIS A 21 15.24 0.48 -17.55
N GLY A 22 14.18 1.04 -18.16
CA GLY A 22 12.83 0.47 -18.18
C GLY A 22 11.75 1.37 -17.58
N THR A 23 10.58 0.78 -17.32
CA THR A 23 9.40 1.51 -16.84
C THR A 23 9.26 1.46 -15.32
N TYR A 24 9.19 2.63 -14.69
CA TYR A 24 8.93 2.81 -13.27
C TYR A 24 7.48 3.24 -13.04
N ILE A 25 6.69 2.36 -12.43
CA ILE A 25 5.33 2.69 -11.98
C ILE A 25 5.43 3.27 -10.56
N MET A 26 5.09 4.54 -10.39
CA MET A 26 5.10 5.18 -9.07
C MET A 26 3.83 4.79 -8.31
N ASN A 27 3.95 3.92 -7.30
CA ASN A 27 2.87 3.72 -6.35
C ASN A 27 2.71 5.00 -5.52
N SER A 28 1.54 5.62 -5.63
CA SER A 28 1.26 6.90 -5.01
C SER A 28 0.68 6.76 -3.59
N LYS A 29 0.44 5.53 -3.11
CA LYS A 29 -0.14 5.23 -1.80
C LYS A 29 0.91 5.16 -0.71
N ASP A 30 0.54 5.58 0.49
CA ASP A 30 1.40 5.48 1.67
C ASP A 30 1.40 4.03 2.19
N LEU A 31 2.56 3.50 2.61
CA LEU A 31 2.64 2.22 3.30
C LEU A 31 2.05 2.36 4.72
N ARG A 32 1.14 1.47 5.11
CA ARG A 32 0.56 1.41 6.45
C ARG A 32 0.82 0.05 7.08
N ALA A 33 1.33 0.07 8.31
CA ALA A 33 1.64 -1.13 9.08
C ALA A 33 0.89 -1.21 10.42
N ILE A 34 -0.01 -0.26 10.72
CA ILE A 34 -0.56 -0.11 12.07
C ILE A 34 -1.33 -1.36 12.55
N GLU A 35 -2.02 -2.06 11.64
CA GLU A 35 -2.73 -3.32 11.95
C GLU A 35 -1.79 -4.51 12.19
N HIS A 36 -0.54 -4.39 11.75
CA HIS A 36 0.50 -5.41 11.93
C HIS A 36 1.37 -5.16 13.17
N VAL A 37 1.13 -4.09 13.93
CA VAL A 37 1.97 -3.71 15.07
C VAL A 37 2.07 -4.82 16.11
N GLU A 38 0.98 -5.54 16.37
CA GLU A 38 0.99 -6.68 17.30
C GLU A 38 1.96 -7.78 16.83
N GLN A 39 1.87 -8.16 15.55
CA GLN A 39 2.75 -9.19 14.96
C GLN A 39 4.21 -8.74 14.95
N LEU A 40 4.47 -7.50 14.54
CA LEU A 40 5.81 -6.91 14.52
C LEU A 40 6.43 -6.88 15.93
N THR A 41 5.62 -6.54 16.95
CA THR A 41 6.04 -6.56 18.35
C THR A 41 6.42 -7.98 18.79
N LYS A 42 5.58 -8.98 18.48
CA LYS A 42 5.85 -10.40 18.79
C LYS A 42 7.10 -10.94 18.07
N MET A 43 7.44 -10.40 16.90
CA MET A 43 8.65 -10.74 16.15
C MET A 43 9.93 -10.08 16.71
N GLY A 44 9.82 -9.22 17.73
CA GLY A 44 10.97 -8.52 18.31
C GLY A 44 11.39 -7.27 17.53
N VAL A 45 10.49 -6.64 16.78
CA VAL A 45 10.76 -5.33 16.17
C VAL A 45 10.74 -4.25 17.24
N HIS A 46 11.86 -3.54 17.43
CA HIS A 46 12.03 -2.57 18.50
C HIS A 46 11.67 -1.13 18.10
N SER A 47 11.61 -0.84 16.79
CA SER A 47 11.36 0.51 16.30
C SER A 47 10.57 0.49 15.01
N LEU A 48 9.61 1.40 14.89
CA LEU A 48 8.91 1.71 13.65
C LEU A 48 9.27 3.14 13.24
N LYS A 49 9.47 3.35 11.94
CA LYS A 49 9.76 4.67 11.38
C LYS A 49 8.53 5.20 10.67
N ILE A 50 8.17 6.44 10.98
CA ILE A 50 7.20 7.22 10.22
C ILE A 50 7.97 8.12 9.27
N GLU A 51 7.69 8.01 7.98
CA GLU A 51 8.25 8.87 6.93
C GLU A 51 7.35 10.09 6.75
N GLY A 52 7.94 11.29 6.77
CA GLY A 52 7.21 12.55 6.77
C GLY A 52 7.83 13.65 5.92
N ARG A 53 8.81 13.36 5.05
CA ARG A 53 9.59 14.37 4.32
C ARG A 53 8.71 15.29 3.46
N THR A 54 7.56 14.79 3.01
CA THR A 54 6.59 15.53 2.19
C THR A 54 5.26 15.76 2.91
N LYS A 55 5.17 15.44 4.21
CA LYS A 55 3.93 15.49 5.00
C LYS A 55 3.95 16.69 5.96
N SER A 56 2.77 17.16 6.35
CA SER A 56 2.64 18.24 7.33
C SER A 56 3.09 17.81 8.73
N PHE A 57 3.42 18.78 9.58
CA PHE A 57 3.68 18.52 11.00
C PHE A 57 2.48 17.84 11.68
N TYR A 58 1.26 18.26 11.32
CA TYR A 58 0.03 17.67 11.84
C TYR A 58 -0.09 16.18 11.47
N TYR A 59 0.19 15.82 10.22
CA TYR A 59 0.20 14.42 9.79
C TYR A 59 1.19 13.61 10.63
N CYS A 60 2.45 14.06 10.72
CA CYS A 60 3.50 13.35 11.44
C CYS A 60 3.14 13.15 12.92
N ALA A 61 2.64 14.20 13.58
CA ALA A 61 2.24 14.15 14.98
C ALA A 61 1.07 13.18 15.22
N ARG A 62 0.02 13.25 14.39
CA ARG A 62 -1.15 12.38 14.51
C ARG A 62 -0.80 10.92 14.21
N THR A 63 -0.05 10.65 13.15
CA THR A 63 0.41 9.29 12.83
C THR A 63 1.27 8.73 13.97
N ALA A 64 2.18 9.51 14.54
CA ALA A 64 3.00 9.07 15.67
C ALA A 64 2.15 8.72 16.90
N GLN A 65 1.14 9.52 17.23
CA GLN A 65 0.21 9.23 18.33
C GLN A 65 -0.54 7.91 18.12
N MET A 66 -1.05 7.65 16.91
CA MET A 66 -1.79 6.42 16.62
C MET A 66 -0.88 5.19 16.71
N TYR A 67 0.34 5.26 16.15
CA TYR A 67 1.30 4.16 16.26
C TYR A 67 1.78 3.93 17.70
N ARG A 68 1.98 4.99 18.50
CA ARG A 68 2.29 4.84 19.93
C ARG A 68 1.19 4.08 20.65
N ARG A 69 -0.08 4.45 20.41
CA ARG A 69 -1.23 3.75 20.98
C ARG A 69 -1.28 2.28 20.58
N ALA A 70 -1.10 1.97 19.30
CA ALA A 70 -1.06 0.59 18.82
C ALA A 70 0.07 -0.23 19.47
N ILE A 71 1.25 0.37 19.65
CA ILE A 71 2.39 -0.27 20.34
C ILE A 71 2.06 -0.50 21.82
N ASP A 72 1.53 0.50 22.52
CA ASP A 72 1.14 0.37 23.93
C ASP A 72 0.12 -0.75 24.15
N ASP A 73 -0.92 -0.80 23.31
CA ASP A 73 -1.95 -1.82 23.40
C ASP A 73 -1.39 -3.21 23.06
N ALA A 74 -0.53 -3.32 22.04
CA ALA A 74 0.14 -4.57 21.70
C ALA A 74 1.05 -5.10 22.84
N VAL A 75 1.87 -4.24 23.45
CA VAL A 75 2.73 -4.59 24.58
C VAL A 75 1.91 -4.99 25.81
N ALA A 76 0.76 -4.35 26.03
CA ALA A 76 -0.18 -4.70 27.10
C ALA A 76 -1.03 -5.95 26.81
N GLY A 77 -0.87 -6.59 25.65
CA GLY A 77 -1.65 -7.77 25.24
C GLY A 77 -3.13 -7.47 24.95
N LYS A 78 -3.48 -6.21 24.66
CA LYS A 78 -4.84 -5.82 24.29
C LYS A 78 -5.09 -6.10 22.82
N PRO A 79 -6.36 -6.36 22.43
CA PRO A 79 -6.71 -6.48 21.02
C PRO A 79 -6.48 -5.16 20.28
N PHE A 80 -6.19 -5.26 18.98
CA PHE A 80 -6.05 -4.09 18.11
C PHE A 80 -7.34 -3.26 18.08
N ASP A 81 -7.20 -1.94 18.20
CA ASP A 81 -8.30 -0.97 18.10
C ASP A 81 -8.52 -0.55 16.62
N PRO A 82 -9.63 -0.96 15.97
CA PRO A 82 -9.89 -0.65 14.57
C PRO A 82 -10.08 0.84 14.28
N THR A 83 -10.44 1.64 15.30
CA THR A 83 -10.65 3.09 15.12
C THR A 83 -9.39 3.84 14.69
N LEU A 84 -8.22 3.25 14.96
CA LEU A 84 -6.92 3.77 14.51
C LEU A 84 -6.81 3.77 12.98
N LEU A 85 -7.45 2.81 12.30
CA LEU A 85 -7.46 2.73 10.82
C LEU A 85 -8.25 3.90 10.24
N THR A 86 -9.47 4.11 10.74
CA THR A 86 -10.34 5.20 10.29
C THR A 86 -9.72 6.57 10.55
N THR A 87 -9.04 6.71 11.70
CA THR A 87 -8.33 7.95 12.03
C THR A 87 -7.19 8.23 11.04
N LEU A 88 -6.43 7.21 10.66
CA LEU A 88 -5.36 7.36 9.67
C LEU A 88 -5.90 7.64 8.26
N GLU A 89 -7.02 7.02 7.87
CA GLU A 89 -7.66 7.23 6.56
C GLU A 89 -8.01 8.71 6.33
N GLY A 90 -8.49 9.40 7.36
CA GLY A 90 -8.74 10.83 7.31
C GLY A 90 -7.50 11.71 7.11
N LEU A 91 -6.29 11.16 7.27
CA LEU A 91 -5.02 11.87 7.05
C LEU A 91 -4.42 11.61 5.65
N ALA A 92 -4.91 10.61 4.92
CA ALA A 92 -4.29 10.16 3.67
C ALA A 92 -4.77 10.97 2.47
N HIS A 93 -3.84 11.41 1.62
CA HIS A 93 -4.18 12.10 0.36
C HIS A 93 -4.46 11.14 -0.80
N ARG A 94 -3.87 9.93 -0.79
CA ARG A 94 -3.95 8.95 -1.89
C ARG A 94 -4.31 7.54 -1.43
N GLY A 95 -4.69 7.41 -0.15
CA GLY A 95 -4.96 6.15 0.51
C GLY A 95 -3.70 5.39 0.93
N TYR A 96 -3.91 4.23 1.55
CA TYR A 96 -2.85 3.37 2.07
C TYR A 96 -2.73 2.06 1.30
N THR A 97 -1.57 1.42 1.44
CA THR A 97 -1.32 0.04 1.04
C THR A 97 -0.60 -0.69 2.18
N GLU A 98 -0.89 -1.98 2.37
CA GLU A 98 -0.11 -2.86 3.26
C GLU A 98 1.20 -3.32 2.58
N GLY A 99 1.36 -3.05 1.27
CA GLY A 99 2.48 -3.53 0.49
C GLY A 99 2.63 -5.05 0.60
N PHE A 100 3.78 -5.49 1.10
CA PHE A 100 4.11 -6.90 1.32
C PHE A 100 3.91 -7.37 2.77
N LEU A 101 3.39 -6.53 3.66
CA LEU A 101 3.10 -6.93 5.06
C LEU A 101 1.97 -7.95 5.14
N ARG A 102 1.07 -7.91 4.16
CA ARG A 102 0.14 -8.99 3.88
C ARG A 102 0.69 -9.85 2.76
N ARG A 103 0.72 -11.17 2.97
CA ARG A 103 1.07 -12.10 1.89
C ARG A 103 0.08 -11.90 0.76
N HIS A 104 0.58 -11.53 -0.42
CA HIS A 104 -0.22 -11.58 -1.64
C HIS A 104 -0.58 -13.05 -1.87
N THR A 105 -1.81 -13.43 -1.56
CA THR A 105 -2.37 -14.66 -2.13
C THR A 105 -2.52 -14.38 -3.61
N MET A 106 -1.75 -15.07 -4.46
CA MET A 106 -2.11 -15.19 -5.86
C MET A 106 -3.57 -15.65 -5.88
N MET A 107 -4.49 -14.77 -6.29
CA MET A 107 -5.82 -15.24 -6.68
C MET A 107 -5.58 -16.32 -7.74
N PRO A 108 -6.27 -17.47 -7.68
CA PRO A 108 -6.22 -18.41 -8.77
C PRO A 108 -6.53 -17.63 -10.04
N THR A 109 -5.59 -17.68 -11.00
CA THR A 109 -5.72 -17.01 -12.27
C THR A 109 -7.07 -17.42 -12.84
N LYS A 110 -8.04 -16.49 -12.87
CA LYS A 110 -9.22 -16.68 -13.71
C LYS A 110 -8.68 -16.94 -15.11
N PRO A 111 -9.04 -18.04 -15.80
CA PRO A 111 -8.49 -18.34 -17.10
C PRO A 111 -8.75 -17.12 -17.99
N MET A 112 -7.67 -16.42 -18.34
CA MET A 112 -7.75 -15.32 -19.29
C MET A 112 -7.98 -16.01 -20.63
N ASN A 113 -9.17 -15.84 -21.20
CA ASN A 113 -9.45 -16.36 -22.54
C ASN A 113 -8.33 -15.91 -23.48
N THR A 114 -7.69 -16.91 -24.09
CA THR A 114 -6.57 -16.86 -25.03
C THR A 114 -6.96 -16.21 -26.37
N ALA A 115 -7.67 -15.07 -26.35
CA ALA A 115 -8.24 -14.44 -27.53
C ALA A 115 -7.36 -13.31 -28.12
N ILE A 116 -6.32 -12.86 -27.42
CA ILE A 116 -5.50 -11.72 -27.88
C ILE A 116 -4.34 -12.15 -28.80
N LEU A 117 -3.97 -13.43 -28.83
CA LEU A 117 -2.85 -13.92 -29.64
C LEU A 117 -3.17 -14.19 -31.13
N TYR A 118 -4.44 -14.27 -31.54
CA TYR A 118 -4.80 -14.59 -32.94
C TYR A 118 -4.92 -13.37 -33.87
N GLN A 119 -4.95 -12.13 -33.36
CA GLN A 119 -5.20 -10.95 -34.19
C GLN A 119 -3.94 -10.33 -34.84
N ILE A 120 -2.74 -10.84 -34.53
CA ILE A 120 -1.46 -10.27 -35.04
C ILE A 120 -0.96 -10.97 -36.32
N HIS A 121 -1.50 -12.13 -36.70
CA HIS A 121 -0.98 -12.90 -37.85
C HIS A 121 -1.72 -12.74 -39.19
N ASN A 122 -2.83 -11.99 -39.28
CA ASN A 122 -3.63 -11.92 -40.51
C ASN A 122 -3.70 -10.52 -41.18
N ASN A 123 -2.67 -9.68 -41.01
CA ASN A 123 -2.52 -8.46 -41.82
C ASN A 123 -1.24 -8.52 -42.68
N LEU A 124 -1.17 -9.51 -43.56
CA LEU A 124 -0.42 -9.50 -44.81
C LEU A 124 -1.32 -10.02 -45.94
#